data_AF-A0A7V7DZR9-F1
#
_entry.id   AF-A0A7V7DZR9-F1
#
_cell.length_a   1.000
_cell.length_b   1.000
_cell.length_c   1.000
_cell.angle_alpha   90.00
_cell.angle_beta   90.00
_cell.angle_gamma   90.00
#
_symmetry.space_group_name_H-M   'P 1'
#
loop_
_entity.id
_entity.type
_entity.pdbx_description
1 polymer ?
#
loop_
_entity_poly.entity_id
_entity_poly.type
_entity_poly.pdbx_seq_one_letter_code
_entity_poly.pdbx_strand_id
1 'polypeptide(L)'
;MSEFKDIINRNRAWYCLECGKCSAVCPVTRWERTEFASPRLLMGKAMEGRKEAFFEAPLFWSCLTCKRCSELCPSDVYFSEFIRDMRQVARDEGHAGSCTHGDVIQTWGRMMTDPNLRQDRLGWLTEELETSDDSDTLLFVGCLPLYHTLFRELDIDGIETARAAVKILNHLGIAPQVMADERCCGHDQLWGGEFETFK
;
A
#
# COMPACT_ATOMS: atom_id res chain seq x y z
N MET A 1 -14.89 17.27 12.77
CA MET A 1 -14.77 16.78 14.17
C MET A 1 -15.54 15.49 14.45
N SER A 2 -16.71 15.21 13.84
CA SER A 2 -17.39 13.92 14.05
C SER A 2 -16.59 12.76 13.46
N GLU A 3 -16.13 12.90 12.22
CA GLU A 3 -15.41 11.84 11.50
C GLU A 3 -14.14 11.36 12.20
N PHE A 4 -13.32 12.27 12.74
CA PHE A 4 -12.11 11.90 13.50
C PHE A 4 -12.45 11.06 14.73
N LYS A 5 -13.52 11.41 15.46
CA LYS A 5 -14.00 10.64 16.62
C LYS A 5 -14.57 9.28 16.18
N ASP A 6 -15.26 9.24 15.05
CA ASP A 6 -15.82 8.00 14.49
C ASP A 6 -14.69 7.03 14.10
N ILE A 7 -13.60 7.54 13.51
CA ILE A 7 -12.40 6.74 13.19
C ILE A 7 -11.75 6.21 14.47
N ILE A 8 -11.64 7.03 15.52
CA ILE A 8 -11.11 6.58 16.81
C ILE A 8 -11.97 5.44 17.38
N ASN A 9 -13.30 5.59 17.35
CA ASN A 9 -14.23 4.59 17.88
C ASN A 9 -14.16 3.28 17.10
N ARG A 10 -14.30 3.32 15.77
CA ARG A 10 -14.34 2.12 14.92
C ARG A 10 -13.04 1.33 14.94
N ASN A 11 -11.90 2.01 15.12
CA ASN A 11 -10.59 1.39 15.22
C ASN A 11 -10.16 1.10 16.66
N ARG A 12 -11.09 1.19 17.63
CA ARG A 12 -10.86 0.76 19.01
C ARG A 12 -9.74 1.54 19.71
N ALA A 13 -9.42 2.74 19.21
CA ALA A 13 -8.25 3.49 19.60
C ALA A 13 -8.33 4.04 21.04
N TRP A 14 -9.54 4.28 21.57
CA TRP A 14 -9.77 4.59 23.00
C TRP A 14 -9.34 3.49 23.97
N TYR A 15 -9.20 2.24 23.52
CA TYR A 15 -8.75 1.14 24.37
C TYR A 15 -7.23 1.08 24.53
N CYS A 16 -6.48 2.04 23.96
CA CYS A 16 -5.04 2.12 24.13
C CYS A 16 -4.66 2.27 25.62
N LEU A 17 -3.97 1.26 26.15
CA LEU A 17 -3.45 1.26 27.53
C LEU A 17 -2.08 1.94 27.70
N GLU A 18 -1.58 2.57 26.63
CA GLU A 18 -0.24 3.17 26.59
C GLU A 18 0.92 2.24 27.01
N CYS A 19 0.75 0.92 26.88
CA CYS A 19 1.73 -0.06 27.36
C CYS A 19 3.04 -0.14 26.54
N GLY A 20 3.09 0.48 25.36
CA GLY A 20 4.32 0.60 24.55
C GLY A 20 4.76 -0.65 23.77
N LYS A 21 4.03 -1.78 23.86
CA LYS A 21 4.37 -3.01 23.12
C LYS A 21 4.42 -2.78 21.60
N CYS A 22 3.50 -1.96 21.07
CA CYS A 22 3.48 -1.58 19.65
C CYS A 22 4.76 -0.86 19.21
N SER A 23 5.29 0.03 20.05
CA SER A 23 6.54 0.74 19.79
C SER A 23 7.75 -0.18 19.80
N ALA A 24 7.78 -1.21 20.66
CA ALA A 24 8.89 -2.15 20.77
C ALA A 24 9.10 -3.01 19.50
N VAL A 25 8.03 -3.25 18.73
CA VAL A 25 8.07 -4.06 17.50
C VAL A 25 8.09 -3.25 16.21
N CYS A 26 7.84 -1.94 16.30
CA CYS A 26 7.70 -1.09 15.12
C CYS A 26 9.08 -0.90 14.46
N PRO A 27 9.27 -1.30 13.20
CA PRO A 27 10.55 -1.11 12.51
C PRO A 27 10.85 0.39 12.32
N VAL A 28 9.83 1.19 12.04
CA VAL A 28 9.97 2.66 11.86
C VAL A 28 10.47 3.32 13.15
N THR A 29 9.94 2.94 14.32
CA THR A 29 10.43 3.43 15.62
C THR A 29 11.92 3.19 15.82
N ARG A 30 12.47 2.11 15.26
CA ARG A 30 13.91 1.83 15.38
C ARG A 30 14.74 2.63 14.38
N TRP A 31 14.20 2.90 13.20
CA TRP A 31 14.97 3.40 12.05
C TRP A 31 14.84 4.91 11.83
N GLU A 32 13.73 5.52 12.23
CA GLU A 32 13.56 6.97 12.18
C GLU A 32 14.51 7.62 13.19
N ARG A 33 15.34 8.55 12.71
CA ARG A 33 16.40 9.20 13.52
C ARG A 33 16.24 10.71 13.58
N THR A 34 15.37 11.30 12.77
CA THR A 34 15.13 12.75 12.77
C THR A 34 14.29 13.14 13.98
N GLU A 35 13.24 12.38 14.25
CA GLU A 35 12.31 12.61 15.35
C GLU A 35 11.84 11.28 15.95
N PHE A 36 11.44 11.29 17.22
CA PHE A 36 11.00 10.06 17.87
C PHE A 36 9.63 9.58 17.36
N ALA A 37 9.65 8.60 16.45
CA ALA A 37 8.48 7.95 15.88
C ALA A 37 8.00 6.79 16.76
N SER A 38 6.75 6.81 17.24
CA SER A 38 6.23 5.75 18.12
C SER A 38 4.72 5.56 17.94
N PRO A 39 4.22 4.34 17.63
CA PRO A 39 2.79 4.07 17.49
C PRO A 39 2.00 4.48 18.74
N ARG A 40 2.56 4.24 19.93
CA ARG A 40 1.97 4.67 21.20
C ARG A 40 1.82 6.18 21.28
N LEU A 41 2.87 6.94 20.97
CA LEU A 41 2.80 8.40 21.06
C LEU A 41 1.90 9.00 19.99
N LEU A 42 1.90 8.41 18.79
CA LEU A 42 1.00 8.81 17.73
C LEU A 42 -0.46 8.61 18.15
N MET A 43 -0.76 7.49 18.83
CA MET A 43 -2.08 7.27 19.41
C MET A 43 -2.44 8.32 20.47
N GLY A 44 -1.50 8.67 21.36
CA GLY A 44 -1.69 9.73 22.35
C GLY A 44 -2.06 11.08 21.72
N LYS A 45 -1.35 11.48 20.65
CA LYS A 45 -1.67 12.72 19.89
C LYS A 45 -3.10 12.73 19.36
N ALA A 46 -3.58 11.58 18.87
CA ALA A 46 -4.96 11.46 18.41
C ALA A 46 -5.98 11.62 19.54
N MET A 47 -5.74 11.01 20.72
CA MET A 47 -6.64 11.11 21.88
C MET A 47 -6.73 12.52 22.45
N GLU A 48 -5.62 13.27 22.42
CA GLU A 48 -5.57 14.67 22.86
C GLU A 48 -6.27 15.63 21.89
N GLY A 49 -6.71 15.14 20.72
CA GLY A 49 -7.33 15.96 19.68
C GLY A 49 -6.35 16.90 18.96
N ARG A 50 -5.03 16.66 19.07
CA ARG A 50 -3.98 17.45 18.40
C ARG A 50 -3.80 16.98 16.95
N LYS A 51 -4.79 17.29 16.11
CA LYS A 51 -4.93 16.76 14.75
C LYS A 51 -3.77 17.13 13.83
N GLU A 52 -3.38 18.39 13.79
CA GLU A 52 -2.29 18.87 12.92
C GLU A 52 -0.97 18.19 13.33
N ALA A 53 -0.68 18.17 14.63
CA ALA A 53 0.48 17.47 15.17
C ALA A 53 0.45 15.95 14.96
N PHE A 54 -0.73 15.36 14.72
CA PHE A 54 -0.89 13.96 14.37
C PHE A 54 -0.57 13.72 12.88
N PHE A 55 -1.05 14.58 11.98
CA PHE A 55 -0.77 14.48 10.53
C PHE A 55 0.67 14.81 10.18
N GLU A 56 1.33 15.67 10.95
CA GLU A 56 2.75 16.01 10.76
C GLU A 56 3.69 14.98 11.38
N ALA A 57 3.19 14.05 12.19
CA ALA A 57 4.04 13.10 12.88
C ALA A 57 4.76 12.17 11.86
N PRO A 58 6.09 11.99 11.95
CA PRO A 58 6.86 11.20 10.98
C PRO A 58 6.30 9.80 10.77
N LEU A 59 5.88 9.14 11.85
CA LEU A 59 5.33 7.79 11.82
C LEU A 59 4.03 7.69 11.00
N PHE A 60 3.23 8.75 10.93
CA PHE A 60 1.93 8.70 10.28
C PHE A 60 2.05 8.36 8.79
N TRP A 61 2.94 9.04 8.09
CA TRP A 61 3.20 8.79 6.66
C TRP A 61 4.20 7.65 6.42
N SER A 62 5.16 7.42 7.33
CA SER A 62 6.14 6.32 7.19
C SER A 62 5.64 4.96 7.70
N CYS A 63 4.46 4.88 8.31
CA CYS A 63 3.87 3.61 8.75
C CYS A 63 3.74 2.64 7.57
N LEU A 64 4.41 1.49 7.68
CA LEU A 64 4.41 0.42 6.67
C LEU A 64 3.12 -0.39 6.62
N THR A 65 2.14 -0.08 7.47
CA THR A 65 0.87 -0.82 7.59
C THR A 65 1.04 -2.35 7.75
N CYS A 66 2.19 -2.77 8.27
CA CYS A 66 2.60 -4.19 8.41
C CYS A 66 1.83 -4.98 9.50
N LYS A 67 0.83 -4.36 10.15
CA LYS A 67 -0.06 -4.94 11.18
C LYS A 67 0.55 -5.50 12.46
N ARG A 68 1.87 -5.63 12.59
CA ARG A 68 2.50 -6.17 13.83
C ARG A 68 1.99 -5.50 15.10
N CYS A 69 1.86 -4.17 15.09
CA CYS A 69 1.36 -3.42 16.25
C CYS A 69 -0.11 -3.68 16.57
N SER A 70 -0.96 -3.91 15.57
CA SER A 70 -2.36 -4.30 15.75
C SER A 70 -2.45 -5.71 16.34
N GLU A 71 -1.71 -6.67 15.78
CA GLU A 71 -1.79 -8.09 16.14
C GLU A 71 -1.39 -8.40 17.58
N LEU A 72 -0.38 -7.71 18.11
CA LEU A 72 0.09 -7.94 19.47
C LEU A 72 -0.62 -7.09 20.53
N CYS A 73 -1.48 -6.17 20.12
CA CYS A 73 -2.09 -5.23 21.03
C CYS A 73 -3.01 -5.97 22.01
N PRO A 74 -2.78 -5.91 23.33
CA PRO A 74 -3.59 -6.65 24.31
C PRO A 74 -5.03 -6.12 24.42
N SER A 75 -5.31 -4.98 23.79
CA SER A 75 -6.61 -4.29 23.83
C SER A 75 -7.27 -4.25 22.45
N ASP A 76 -6.72 -4.98 21.47
CA ASP A 76 -7.19 -5.06 20.08
C ASP A 76 -7.40 -3.67 19.43
N VAL A 77 -6.45 -2.77 19.62
CA VAL A 77 -6.44 -1.50 18.85
C VAL A 77 -6.09 -1.82 17.40
N TYR A 78 -6.97 -1.46 16.46
CA TYR A 78 -6.75 -1.67 15.02
C TYR A 78 -5.89 -0.55 14.45
N PHE A 79 -4.62 -0.51 14.87
CA PHE A 79 -3.72 0.62 14.58
C PHE A 79 -3.49 0.82 13.07
N SER A 80 -3.35 -0.25 12.30
CA SER A 80 -3.06 -0.13 10.85
C SER A 80 -4.26 0.43 10.08
N GLU A 81 -5.46 -0.03 10.41
CA GLU A 81 -6.72 0.47 9.89
C GLU A 81 -6.98 1.91 10.34
N PHE A 82 -6.66 2.22 11.60
CA PHE A 82 -6.68 3.60 12.11
C PHE A 82 -5.79 4.53 11.29
N ILE A 83 -4.55 4.13 10.96
CA ILE A 83 -3.65 4.92 10.11
C ILE A 83 -4.22 5.08 8.71
N ARG A 84 -4.68 4.01 8.07
CA ARG A 84 -5.32 4.04 6.74
C ARG A 84 -6.46 5.06 6.69
N ASP A 85 -7.36 4.94 7.66
CA ASP A 85 -8.55 5.77 7.76
C ASP A 85 -8.21 7.24 8.02
N MET A 86 -7.22 7.49 8.89
CA MET A 86 -6.75 8.86 9.14
C MET A 86 -6.00 9.45 7.94
N ARG A 87 -5.32 8.65 7.12
CA ARG A 87 -4.66 9.12 5.88
C ARG A 87 -5.69 9.63 4.87
N GLN A 88 -6.86 9.01 4.79
CA GLN A 88 -7.95 9.52 3.96
C GLN A 88 -8.35 10.94 4.41
N VAL A 89 -8.67 11.11 5.70
CA VAL A 89 -9.02 12.43 6.24
C VAL A 89 -7.91 13.45 6.03
N ALA A 90 -6.65 13.07 6.24
CA ALA A 90 -5.52 13.95 6.01
C ALA A 90 -5.46 14.42 4.55
N ARG A 91 -5.64 13.51 3.57
CA ARG A 91 -5.63 13.85 2.14
C ARG A 91 -6.81 14.73 1.73
N ASP A 92 -8.00 14.45 2.24
CA ASP A 92 -9.20 15.25 1.97
C ASP A 92 -9.02 16.70 2.45
N GLU A 93 -8.14 16.91 3.43
CA GLU A 93 -7.75 18.22 3.97
C GLU A 93 -6.46 18.79 3.35
N GLY A 94 -5.94 18.16 2.30
CA GLY A 94 -4.78 18.64 1.55
C GLY A 94 -3.42 18.27 2.15
N HIS A 95 -3.37 17.41 3.18
CA HIS A 95 -2.12 16.87 3.70
C HIS A 95 -1.64 15.68 2.88
N ALA A 96 -0.33 15.63 2.67
CA ALA A 96 0.33 14.49 2.03
C ALA A 96 1.67 14.20 2.71
N GLY A 97 2.10 12.94 2.66
CA GLY A 97 3.43 12.54 3.07
C GLY A 97 4.49 12.86 2.02
N SER A 98 5.77 12.70 2.38
CA SER A 98 6.85 12.69 1.40
C SER A 98 6.80 11.40 0.59
N CYS A 99 6.52 11.50 -0.71
CA CYS A 99 6.50 10.35 -1.59
C CYS A 99 7.91 10.00 -2.07
N THR A 100 8.38 8.81 -1.72
CA THR A 100 9.62 8.25 -2.31
C THR A 100 9.49 8.15 -3.83
N HIS A 101 10.61 8.24 -4.54
CA HIS A 101 10.64 8.16 -6.00
C HIS A 101 9.75 9.20 -6.71
N GLY A 102 9.49 10.35 -6.07
CA GLY A 102 8.71 11.43 -6.68
C GLY A 102 7.26 11.06 -7.00
N ASP A 103 6.63 10.18 -6.21
CA ASP A 103 5.23 9.74 -6.39
C ASP A 103 4.97 8.89 -7.66
N VAL A 104 6.01 8.36 -8.30
CA VAL A 104 5.88 7.60 -9.56
C VAL A 104 4.98 6.37 -9.40
N ILE A 105 5.11 5.62 -8.30
CA ILE A 105 4.33 4.39 -8.08
C ILE A 105 2.84 4.70 -7.90
N GLN A 106 2.52 5.75 -7.13
CA GLN A 106 1.16 6.21 -6.90
C GLN A 106 0.55 6.77 -8.18
N THR A 107 1.37 7.49 -8.98
CA THR A 107 0.98 8.00 -10.29
C THR A 107 0.63 6.86 -11.24
N TRP A 108 1.45 5.80 -11.30
CA TRP A 108 1.12 4.60 -12.08
C TRP A 108 -0.18 3.96 -11.62
N GLY A 109 -0.37 3.83 -10.31
CA GLY A 109 -1.61 3.33 -9.74
C GLY A 109 -2.83 4.09 -10.27
N ARG A 110 -2.79 5.44 -10.23
CA ARG A 110 -3.85 6.31 -10.75
C ARG A 110 -4.05 6.18 -12.27
N MET A 111 -2.96 6.14 -13.03
CA MET A 111 -3.01 5.92 -14.49
C MET A 111 -3.65 4.58 -14.82
N MET A 112 -3.27 3.51 -14.11
CA MET A 112 -3.78 2.16 -14.33
C MET A 112 -5.28 2.01 -14.02
N THR A 113 -5.83 2.89 -13.18
CA THR A 113 -7.25 2.90 -12.83
C THR A 113 -8.10 3.81 -13.72
N ASP A 114 -7.48 4.70 -14.52
CA ASP A 114 -8.22 5.63 -15.39
C ASP A 114 -8.95 4.85 -16.52
N PRO A 115 -10.30 4.87 -16.56
CA PRO A 115 -11.05 4.14 -17.59
C PRO A 115 -10.83 4.69 -19.00
N ASN A 116 -10.30 5.91 -19.15
CA ASN A 116 -10.04 6.53 -20.44
C ASN A 116 -8.63 6.23 -20.97
N LEU A 117 -7.75 5.66 -20.13
CA LEU A 117 -6.39 5.34 -20.53
C LEU A 117 -6.33 3.92 -21.11
N ARG A 118 -5.97 3.82 -22.40
CA ARG A 118 -5.64 2.54 -23.04
C ARG A 118 -4.16 2.25 -22.84
N GLN A 119 -3.86 1.08 -22.28
CA GLN A 119 -2.50 0.62 -22.05
C GLN A 119 -2.25 -0.65 -22.85
N ASP A 120 -1.01 -0.81 -23.31
CA ASP A 120 -0.54 -2.11 -23.79
C ASP A 120 -0.08 -2.94 -22.59
N ARG A 121 -0.97 -3.79 -22.08
CA ARG A 121 -0.69 -4.68 -20.93
C ARG A 121 -0.08 -6.03 -21.34
N LEU A 122 -0.04 -6.32 -22.64
CA LEU A 122 0.40 -7.62 -23.16
C LEU A 122 1.72 -7.53 -23.95
N GLY A 123 2.20 -6.34 -24.28
CA GLY A 123 3.42 -6.13 -25.09
C GLY A 123 4.72 -6.70 -24.49
N TRP A 124 4.71 -7.17 -23.25
CA TRP A 124 5.82 -7.87 -22.63
C TRP A 124 5.83 -9.38 -22.95
N LEU A 125 4.73 -9.96 -23.43
CA LEU A 125 4.65 -11.37 -23.83
C LEU A 125 5.50 -11.64 -25.10
N THR A 126 5.97 -12.88 -25.24
CA THR A 126 6.71 -13.36 -26.41
C THR A 126 6.07 -14.63 -26.95
N GLU A 127 6.37 -14.99 -28.20
CA GLU A 127 5.80 -16.18 -28.86
C GLU A 127 6.13 -17.51 -28.15
N GLU A 128 7.16 -17.53 -27.31
CA GLU A 128 7.58 -18.69 -26.51
C GLU A 128 6.70 -18.92 -25.27
N LEU A 129 5.86 -17.95 -24.90
CA LEU A 129 5.02 -18.02 -23.70
C LEU A 129 3.62 -18.49 -24.06
N GLU A 130 3.20 -19.60 -23.46
CA GLU A 130 1.87 -20.15 -23.66
C GLU A 130 0.90 -19.45 -22.70
N THR A 131 -0.11 -18.79 -23.27
CA THR A 131 -1.23 -18.19 -22.54
C THR A 131 -2.54 -18.65 -23.18
N SER A 132 -3.63 -18.60 -22.44
CA SER A 132 -4.94 -19.04 -22.92
C SER A 132 -6.04 -18.16 -22.35
N ASP A 133 -6.94 -17.69 -23.20
CA ASP A 133 -8.11 -16.89 -22.80
C ASP A 133 -9.20 -17.73 -22.09
N ASP A 134 -9.09 -19.07 -22.12
CA ASP A 134 -10.06 -20.02 -21.53
C ASP A 134 -9.44 -20.88 -20.40
N SER A 135 -8.32 -20.43 -19.84
CA SER A 135 -7.68 -21.10 -18.69
C SER A 135 -8.49 -20.93 -17.42
N ASP A 136 -8.48 -21.89 -16.50
CA ASP A 136 -9.03 -21.69 -15.15
C ASP A 136 -8.11 -20.88 -14.23
N THR A 137 -6.90 -20.60 -14.69
CA THR A 137 -5.84 -19.94 -13.93
C THR A 137 -5.55 -18.56 -14.52
N LEU A 138 -5.68 -17.52 -13.71
CA LEU A 138 -5.30 -16.15 -14.05
C LEU A 138 -3.96 -15.78 -13.40
N LEU A 139 -3.02 -15.29 -14.19
CA LEU A 139 -1.82 -14.62 -13.68
C LEU A 139 -2.08 -13.10 -13.63
N PHE A 140 -2.29 -12.58 -12.42
CA PHE A 140 -2.31 -11.13 -12.18
C PHE A 140 -0.87 -10.62 -12.08
N VAL A 141 -0.44 -9.88 -13.09
CA VAL A 141 0.95 -9.42 -13.27
C VAL A 141 1.21 -8.13 -12.51
N GLY A 142 0.21 -7.26 -12.43
CA GLY A 142 0.27 -5.99 -11.72
C GLY A 142 1.33 -5.04 -12.28
N CYS A 143 2.06 -4.37 -11.39
CA CYS A 143 3.00 -3.31 -11.78
C CYS A 143 4.35 -3.84 -12.29
N LEU A 144 4.58 -5.16 -12.33
CA LEU A 144 5.88 -5.77 -12.66
C LEU A 144 6.47 -5.23 -13.98
N PRO A 145 5.77 -5.21 -15.13
CA PRO A 145 6.31 -4.64 -16.37
C PRO A 145 6.68 -3.16 -16.27
N LEU A 146 5.99 -2.38 -15.42
CA LEU A 146 6.30 -0.96 -15.22
C LEU A 146 7.60 -0.78 -14.43
N TYR A 147 7.90 -1.67 -13.48
CA TYR A 147 9.14 -1.64 -12.70
C TYR A 147 10.40 -1.73 -13.55
N HIS A 148 10.35 -2.39 -14.71
CA HIS A 148 11.46 -2.39 -15.67
C HIS A 148 11.87 -0.95 -16.03
N THR A 149 10.92 -0.04 -16.21
CA THR A 149 11.21 1.36 -16.55
C THR A 149 11.82 2.13 -15.37
N LEU A 150 11.26 1.98 -14.17
CA LEU A 150 11.68 2.76 -13.00
C LEU A 150 13.01 2.29 -12.40
N PHE A 151 13.25 0.98 -12.39
CA PHE A 151 14.39 0.38 -11.69
C PHE A 151 15.45 -0.20 -12.65
N ARG A 152 15.40 0.18 -13.93
CA ARG A 152 16.38 -0.24 -14.95
C ARG A 152 17.83 -0.02 -14.51
N GLU A 153 18.11 1.10 -13.85
CA GLU A 153 19.46 1.46 -13.38
C GLU A 153 19.93 0.63 -12.18
N LEU A 154 19.01 -0.09 -11.52
CA LEU A 154 19.29 -1.00 -10.42
C LEU A 154 19.40 -2.46 -10.87
N ASP A 155 19.42 -2.71 -12.18
CA ASP A 155 19.44 -4.07 -12.76
C ASP A 155 18.25 -4.93 -12.32
N ILE A 156 17.09 -4.28 -12.08
CA ILE A 156 15.83 -4.95 -11.75
C ILE A 156 14.96 -5.02 -13.00
N ASP A 157 14.76 -6.24 -13.50
CA ASP A 157 13.91 -6.49 -14.66
C ASP A 157 12.57 -7.12 -14.26
N GLY A 158 11.55 -6.26 -14.16
CA GLY A 158 10.19 -6.69 -13.88
C GLY A 158 9.51 -7.44 -15.04
N ILE A 159 9.94 -7.22 -16.29
CA ILE A 159 9.43 -7.95 -17.45
C ILE A 159 9.93 -9.39 -17.39
N GLU A 160 11.23 -9.60 -17.18
CA GLU A 160 11.78 -10.95 -17.08
C GLU A 160 11.20 -11.71 -15.88
N THR A 161 10.91 -11.02 -14.78
CA THR A 161 10.19 -11.61 -13.64
C THR A 161 8.79 -12.11 -14.04
N ALA A 162 8.02 -11.29 -14.78
CA ALA A 162 6.70 -11.68 -15.28
C ALA A 162 6.78 -12.86 -16.27
N ARG A 163 7.74 -12.84 -17.19
CA ARG A 163 7.98 -13.93 -18.15
C ARG A 163 8.38 -15.22 -17.44
N ALA A 164 9.23 -15.15 -16.44
CA ALA A 164 9.64 -16.31 -15.64
C ALA A 164 8.43 -16.96 -14.93
N ALA A 165 7.49 -16.16 -14.42
CA ALA A 165 6.27 -16.68 -13.83
C ALA A 165 5.43 -17.48 -14.85
N VAL A 166 5.26 -16.97 -16.07
CA VAL A 166 4.57 -17.70 -17.14
C VAL A 166 5.32 -18.98 -17.52
N LYS A 167 6.66 -18.93 -17.66
CA LYS A 167 7.48 -20.12 -17.96
C LYS A 167 7.33 -21.21 -16.90
N ILE A 168 7.29 -20.84 -15.62
CA ILE A 168 7.06 -21.79 -14.52
C ILE A 168 5.68 -22.44 -14.66
N LEU A 169 4.64 -21.65 -14.96
CA LEU A 169 3.29 -22.18 -15.18
C LEU A 169 3.22 -23.11 -16.39
N ASN A 170 3.81 -22.72 -17.53
CA ASN A 170 3.86 -23.55 -18.73
C ASN A 170 4.59 -24.87 -18.48
N HIS A 171 5.67 -24.85 -17.70
CA HIS A 171 6.37 -26.08 -17.29
C HIS A 171 5.49 -27.02 -16.47
N LEU A 172 4.52 -26.49 -15.73
CA LEU A 172 3.52 -27.26 -14.98
C LEU A 172 2.31 -27.67 -15.83
N GLY A 173 2.33 -27.40 -17.15
CA GLY A 173 1.22 -27.66 -18.07
C GLY A 173 0.09 -26.64 -17.96
N ILE A 174 0.34 -25.47 -17.38
CA ILE A 174 -0.63 -24.39 -17.22
C ILE A 174 -0.31 -23.27 -18.20
N ALA A 175 -1.22 -23.00 -19.14
CA ALA A 175 -1.22 -21.78 -19.94
C ALA A 175 -2.17 -20.79 -19.26
N PRO A 176 -1.69 -19.81 -18.48
CA PRO A 176 -2.56 -18.91 -17.72
C PRO A 176 -3.27 -17.91 -18.63
N GLN A 177 -4.42 -17.41 -18.17
CA GLN A 177 -4.97 -16.14 -18.64
C GLN A 177 -4.05 -14.99 -18.21
N VAL A 178 -3.92 -13.98 -19.06
CA VAL A 178 -3.30 -12.68 -18.76
C VAL A 178 -4.21 -11.60 -19.32
N MET A 179 -4.70 -10.69 -18.47
CA MET A 179 -5.72 -9.71 -18.86
C MET A 179 -5.12 -8.55 -19.65
N ALA A 180 -5.66 -8.28 -20.84
CA ALA A 180 -5.29 -7.12 -21.65
C ALA A 180 -5.72 -5.78 -21.02
N ASP A 181 -6.75 -5.80 -20.18
CA ASP A 181 -7.33 -4.67 -19.47
C ASP A 181 -7.06 -4.69 -17.96
N GLU A 182 -6.02 -5.43 -17.53
CA GLU A 182 -5.59 -5.49 -16.13
C GLU A 182 -5.38 -4.07 -15.56
N ARG A 183 -6.01 -3.81 -14.41
CA ARG A 183 -5.86 -2.56 -13.66
C ARG A 183 -5.08 -2.77 -12.37
N CYS A 184 -4.68 -1.67 -11.73
CA CYS A 184 -4.01 -1.72 -10.44
C CYS A 184 -4.88 -2.46 -9.42
N CYS A 185 -4.27 -3.30 -8.57
CA CYS A 185 -4.99 -3.95 -7.47
C CYS A 185 -5.45 -2.96 -6.39
N GLY A 186 -4.97 -1.72 -6.44
CA GLY A 186 -5.40 -0.65 -5.56
C GLY A 186 -4.90 -0.76 -4.11
N HIS A 187 -4.05 -1.75 -3.80
CA HIS A 187 -3.57 -2.02 -2.44
C HIS A 187 -2.91 -0.78 -1.82
N ASP A 188 -1.92 -0.20 -2.49
CA ASP A 188 -1.17 0.94 -1.96
C ASP A 188 -2.05 2.20 -1.89
N GLN A 189 -2.99 2.38 -2.81
CA GLN A 189 -3.97 3.46 -2.78
C GLN A 189 -4.87 3.33 -1.55
N LEU A 190 -5.44 2.14 -1.31
CA LEU A 190 -6.27 1.86 -0.15
C LEU A 190 -5.52 2.19 1.15
N TRP A 191 -4.32 1.63 1.34
CA TRP A 191 -3.53 1.82 2.56
C TRP A 191 -2.88 3.21 2.66
N GLY A 192 -2.76 3.89 1.53
CA GLY A 192 -2.34 5.28 1.40
C GLY A 192 -3.45 6.29 1.70
N GLY A 193 -4.70 5.86 1.83
CA GLY A 193 -5.86 6.74 2.07
C GLY A 193 -6.53 7.29 0.80
N GLU A 194 -6.22 6.75 -0.38
CA GLU A 194 -6.82 7.11 -1.68
C GLU A 194 -7.96 6.15 -2.05
N PHE A 195 -9.02 6.16 -1.24
CA PHE A 195 -10.14 5.21 -1.38
C PHE A 195 -10.91 5.34 -2.69
N GLU A 196 -11.06 6.56 -3.22
CA GLU A 196 -11.79 6.76 -4.49
C GLU A 196 -11.02 6.20 -5.69
N THR A 197 -9.69 6.19 -5.66
CA THR A 197 -8.87 5.52 -6.69
C THR A 197 -8.90 4.00 -6.54
N PHE A 198 -9.07 3.49 -5.31
CA PHE A 198 -9.16 2.05 -5.06
C PHE A 198 -10.47 1.42 -5.53
N LYS A 199 -11.59 2.16 -5.47
CA LYS A 199 -12.92 1.68 -5.87
C LYS A 199 -13.05 1.50 -7.38
#